data_AF-A0A6M3LBG5-F1
#
_entry.id   AF-A0A6M3LBG5-F1
#
_cell.length_a   1.000
_cell.length_b   1.000
_cell.length_c   1.000
_cell.angle_alpha   90.00
_cell.angle_beta   90.00
_cell.angle_gamma   90.00
#
_symmetry.space_group_name_H-M   'P 1'
#
loop_
_entity.id
_entity.type
_entity.pdbx_description
1 polymer ?
#
loop_
_entity_poly.entity_id
_entity_poly.type
_entity_poly.pdbx_seq_one_letter_code
_entity_poly.pdbx_strand_id
1 'polypeptide(L)'
;MSKPILIPCKECGKERPVYPDKHKYKTGLCWECSLKGRKQPRAEDSPQWRGGRKLCAGYISIYLNPDDPFFPMTNGWDNYVLEHRLVKAQHLGRCLTSNELVHL
;
A
#
# COMPACT_ATOMS: atom_id res chain seq x y z
N MET A 1 33.19 16.37 -12.42
CA MET A 1 32.29 15.73 -11.43
C MET A 1 32.20 16.65 -10.23
N SER A 2 31.02 17.18 -9.94
CA SER A 2 30.83 18.13 -8.84
C SER A 2 31.06 17.45 -7.49
N LYS A 3 31.84 18.08 -6.61
CA LYS A 3 32.11 17.58 -5.27
C LYS A 3 30.82 17.59 -4.43
N PRO A 4 30.58 16.58 -3.58
CA PRO A 4 29.44 16.60 -2.68
C PRO A 4 29.62 17.70 -1.62
N ILE A 5 28.54 18.44 -1.35
CA ILE A 5 28.43 19.36 -0.22
C ILE A 5 27.73 18.66 0.93
N LEU A 6 28.17 18.90 2.17
CA LEU A 6 27.49 18.40 3.36
C LEU A 6 26.38 19.37 3.75
N ILE A 7 25.16 18.86 3.92
CA ILE A 7 24.00 19.66 4.34
C ILE A 7 23.36 18.99 5.56
N PRO A 8 23.11 19.73 6.66
CA PRO A 8 22.39 19.20 7.82
C PRO A 8 20.89 19.12 7.57
N CYS A 9 20.24 18.10 8.14
CA CYS A 9 18.78 18.00 8.17
C CYS A 9 18.17 19.04 9.12
N LYS A 10 17.13 19.77 8.68
CA LYS A 10 16.41 20.75 9.54
C LYS A 10 15.76 20.14 10.78
N GLU A 11 15.37 18.86 10.73
CA GLU A 11 14.62 18.20 11.82
C GLU A 11 15.51 17.42 12.80
N CYS A 12 16.62 16.84 12.34
CA CYS A 12 17.45 15.96 13.16
C CYS A 12 18.93 16.32 13.20
N GLY A 13 19.35 17.38 12.49
CA GLY A 13 20.74 17.85 12.47
C GLY A 13 21.74 16.95 11.74
N LYS A 14 21.37 15.71 11.39
CA LYS A 14 22.25 14.76 10.69
C LYS A 14 22.76 15.35 9.36
N GLU A 15 24.08 15.33 9.18
CA GLU A 15 24.75 15.74 7.95
C GLU A 15 24.64 14.66 6.88
N ARG A 16 24.46 15.07 5.63
CA ARG A 16 24.45 14.16 4.48
C ARG A 16 25.18 14.75 3.28
N PRO A 17 25.91 13.94 2.49
CA PRO A 17 26.51 14.39 1.25
C PRO A 17 25.44 14.61 0.17
N VAL A 18 25.53 15.74 -0.52
CA VAL A 18 24.55 16.24 -1.49
C VAL A 18 25.30 16.67 -2.74
N TYR A 19 24.86 16.24 -3.92
CA TYR A 19 25.49 16.59 -5.19
C TYR A 19 24.70 17.72 -5.86
N PRO A 20 25.26 18.94 -6.00
CA PRO A 20 24.51 20.13 -6.39
C PRO A 20 23.78 20.01 -7.75
N ASP A 21 24.30 19.19 -8.66
CA ASP A 21 23.74 18.99 -10.01
C ASP A 21 22.42 18.20 -10.03
N LYS A 22 22.04 17.55 -8.92
CA LYS A 22 20.82 16.75 -8.84
C LYS A 22 19.77 17.56 -8.05
N HIS A 23 18.76 18.10 -8.74
CA HIS A 23 17.61 18.88 -8.22
C HIS A 23 16.77 18.26 -7.06
N LYS A 24 17.24 17.25 -6.33
CA LYS A 24 16.46 16.40 -5.42
C LYS A 24 16.36 16.88 -3.96
N TYR A 25 16.64 18.15 -3.64
CA TYR A 25 16.75 18.59 -2.23
C TYR A 25 15.67 19.55 -1.73
N LYS A 26 14.53 19.63 -2.43
CA LYS A 26 13.48 20.63 -2.16
C LYS A 26 12.95 20.68 -0.72
N THR A 27 13.09 19.62 0.08
CA THR A 27 12.53 19.58 1.45
C THR A 27 13.51 20.02 2.55
N GLY A 28 14.84 20.01 2.31
CA GLY A 28 15.82 20.27 3.37
C GLY A 28 15.86 19.23 4.51
N LEU A 29 15.21 18.07 4.31
CA LEU A 29 15.12 16.98 5.27
C LEU A 29 16.02 15.81 4.86
N CYS A 30 16.46 15.00 5.82
CA CYS A 30 17.03 13.69 5.55
C CYS A 30 15.94 12.69 5.13
N TRP A 31 16.34 11.55 4.57
CA TRP A 31 15.42 10.49 4.15
C TRP A 31 14.46 10.08 5.28
N GLU A 32 15.01 9.75 6.46
CA GLU A 32 14.23 9.33 7.63
C GLU A 32 13.21 10.39 8.06
N CYS A 33 13.62 11.64 8.22
CA CYS A 33 12.71 12.73 8.61
C CYS A 33 11.67 13.04 7.54
N SER A 34 12.02 12.91 6.26
CA SER A 34 11.06 13.09 5.16
C SER A 34 9.99 12.00 5.09
N LEU A 35 10.24 10.84 5.69
CA LEU A 35 9.28 9.73 5.76
C LEU A 35 8.33 9.84 6.96
N LYS A 36 8.76 10.44 8.09
CA LYS A 36 7.96 10.55 9.33
C LYS A 36 6.59 11.22 9.13
N GLY A 37 6.48 12.19 8.23
CA GLY A 37 5.23 12.90 7.94
C GLY A 37 4.36 12.27 6.85
N ARG A 38 4.81 11.20 6.19
CA ARG A 38 4.05 10.58 5.09
C ARG A 38 3.02 9.61 5.65
N LYS A 39 1.80 10.10 5.92
CA LYS A 39 0.64 9.22 6.04
C LYS A 39 0.37 8.63 4.66
N GLN A 40 0.48 7.31 4.53
CA GLN A 40 0.00 6.63 3.32
C GLN A 40 -1.50 6.47 3.44
N PRO A 41 -2.30 7.18 2.63
CA PRO A 41 -3.75 7.01 2.68
C PRO A 41 -4.11 5.56 2.32
N ARG A 42 -5.07 4.99 3.04
CA ARG A 42 -5.53 3.61 2.86
C ARG A 42 -7.00 3.60 2.50
N ALA A 43 -7.44 2.55 1.80
CA ALA A 43 -8.81 2.37 1.38
C ALA A 43 -9.36 3.66 0.73
N GLU A 44 -10.47 4.18 1.24
CA GLU A 44 -11.19 5.35 0.74
C GLU A 44 -10.37 6.64 0.72
N ASP A 45 -9.38 6.78 1.61
CA ASP A 45 -8.50 7.96 1.65
C ASP A 45 -7.52 7.98 0.47
N SER A 46 -7.30 6.85 -0.19
CA SER A 46 -6.30 6.73 -1.26
C SER A 46 -6.82 7.38 -2.55
N PRO A 47 -6.02 8.22 -3.23
CA PRO A 47 -6.40 8.77 -4.54
C PRO A 47 -6.54 7.69 -5.62
N GLN A 48 -6.03 6.49 -5.36
CA GLN A 48 -6.19 5.33 -6.23
C GLN A 48 -7.42 4.48 -5.87
N TRP A 49 -8.20 4.88 -4.86
CA TRP A 49 -9.42 4.19 -4.47
C TRP A 49 -10.45 4.22 -5.59
N ARG A 50 -10.91 3.04 -6.00
CA ARG A 50 -11.93 2.85 -7.03
C ARG A 50 -13.06 1.98 -6.49
N GLY A 51 -13.63 2.40 -5.35
CA GLY A 51 -14.69 1.66 -4.67
C GLY A 51 -14.26 0.27 -4.19
N GLY A 52 -13.00 0.12 -3.78
CA GLY A 52 -12.50 -1.15 -3.27
C GLY A 52 -12.19 -2.21 -4.31
N ARG A 53 -12.21 -1.89 -5.61
CA ARG A 53 -11.85 -2.85 -6.67
C ARG A 53 -10.45 -2.58 -7.20
N LYS A 54 -9.61 -3.62 -7.27
CA LYS A 54 -8.28 -3.57 -7.90
C LYS A 54 -8.06 -4.74 -8.86
N LEU A 55 -7.38 -4.49 -9.98
CA LEU A 55 -6.91 -5.53 -10.88
C LEU A 55 -5.49 -5.94 -10.46
N CYS A 56 -5.28 -7.21 -10.16
CA CYS A 56 -3.99 -7.77 -9.76
C CYS A 56 -3.76 -9.10 -10.47
N ALA A 57 -2.69 -9.21 -11.26
CA ALA A 57 -2.32 -10.43 -11.99
C ALA A 57 -3.47 -11.03 -12.83
N GLY A 58 -4.31 -10.18 -13.45
CA GLY A 58 -5.46 -10.61 -14.26
C GLY A 58 -6.73 -10.91 -13.45
N TYR A 59 -6.67 -10.88 -12.12
CA TYR A 59 -7.81 -11.10 -11.24
C TYR A 59 -8.31 -9.79 -10.63
N ILE A 60 -9.62 -9.68 -10.45
CA ILE A 60 -10.22 -8.61 -9.67
C ILE A 60 -10.15 -9.00 -8.19
N SER A 61 -9.62 -8.10 -7.37
CA SER A 61 -9.72 -8.19 -5.91
C SER A 61 -10.67 -7.12 -5.38
N ILE A 62 -11.47 -7.50 -4.40
CA ILE A 62 -12.48 -6.68 -3.75
C ILE A 62 -12.04 -6.43 -2.31
N TYR A 63 -12.07 -5.17 -1.89
CA TYR A 63 -11.88 -4.76 -0.51
C TYR A 63 -13.12 -5.13 0.30
N LEU A 64 -12.92 -5.80 1.43
CA LEU A 64 -13.97 -6.09 2.40
C LEU A 64 -13.76 -5.27 3.67
N ASN A 65 -14.87 -4.80 4.24
CA ASN A 65 -14.87 -4.20 5.56
C ASN A 65 -14.60 -5.30 6.61
N PRO A 66 -13.84 -5.03 7.69
CA PRO A 66 -13.75 -5.90 8.86
C PRO A 66 -15.06 -6.50 9.37
N ASP A 67 -16.18 -5.80 9.20
CA ASP A 67 -17.51 -6.25 9.60
C ASP A 67 -18.17 -7.25 8.61
N ASP A 68 -17.54 -7.52 7.45
CA ASP A 68 -18.08 -8.42 6.42
C ASP A 68 -17.93 -9.90 6.84
N PRO A 69 -18.97 -10.74 6.68
CA PRO A 69 -18.91 -12.16 7.05
C PRO A 69 -17.85 -12.96 6.27
N PHE A 70 -17.42 -12.49 5.09
CA PHE A 70 -16.35 -13.08 4.28
C PHE A 70 -14.99 -12.42 4.50
N PHE A 71 -14.88 -11.45 5.42
CA PHE A 71 -13.62 -10.81 5.79
C PHE A 71 -12.49 -11.79 6.16
N PRO A 72 -12.74 -12.94 6.81
CA PRO A 72 -11.70 -13.95 7.08
C PRO A 72 -11.02 -14.50 5.82
N MET A 73 -11.61 -14.33 4.64
CA MET A 73 -11.01 -14.74 3.36
C MET A 73 -10.02 -13.71 2.78
N THR A 74 -9.89 -12.54 3.41
CA THR A 74 -8.95 -11.50 2.95
C THR A 74 -7.50 -11.85 3.34
N ASN A 75 -6.53 -11.19 2.69
CA ASN A 75 -5.12 -11.39 2.99
C ASN A 75 -4.64 -10.69 4.29
N GLY A 76 -5.55 -10.12 5.10
CA GLY A 76 -5.29 -9.51 6.42
C GLY A 76 -4.50 -8.20 6.44
N TRP A 77 -3.57 -8.00 5.51
CA TRP A 77 -2.72 -6.80 5.43
C TRP A 77 -3.35 -5.65 4.63
N ASP A 78 -4.21 -5.98 3.68
CA ASP A 78 -4.82 -5.03 2.75
C ASP A 78 -6.35 -5.14 2.68
N ASN A 79 -6.96 -6.08 3.41
CA ASN A 79 -8.39 -6.38 3.44
C ASN A 79 -8.98 -6.72 2.06
N TYR A 80 -8.18 -7.23 1.12
CA TYR A 80 -8.68 -7.65 -0.19
C TYR A 80 -8.87 -9.17 -0.26
N VAL A 81 -9.93 -9.57 -0.96
CA VAL A 81 -10.22 -10.96 -1.37
C VAL A 81 -10.33 -11.03 -2.90
N LEU A 82 -10.01 -12.17 -3.50
CA LEU A 82 -10.22 -12.39 -4.93
C LEU A 82 -11.73 -12.52 -5.23
N GLU A 83 -12.23 -11.76 -6.20
CA GLU A 83 -13.66 -11.73 -6.56
C GLU A 83 -14.20 -13.13 -6.89
N HIS A 84 -13.45 -13.91 -7.65
CA HIS A 84 -13.82 -15.27 -8.03
C HIS A 84 -14.01 -16.21 -6.81
N ARG A 85 -13.21 -16.01 -5.76
CA ARG A 85 -13.37 -16.74 -4.49
C ARG A 85 -14.57 -16.23 -3.71
N LEU A 86 -14.77 -14.92 -3.67
CA LEU A 86 -15.90 -14.30 -2.97
C LEU A 86 -17.25 -14.76 -3.55
N VAL A 87 -17.38 -14.76 -4.88
CA VAL A 87 -18.59 -15.25 -5.56
C VAL A 87 -18.86 -16.72 -5.22
N LYS A 88 -17.81 -17.56 -5.19
CA LYS A 88 -17.95 -18.98 -4.83
C LYS A 88 -18.34 -19.17 -3.36
N ALA A 89 -17.76 -18.40 -2.45
CA ALA A 89 -18.10 -18.41 -1.03
C ALA A 89 -19.55 -17.97 -0.78
N GLN A 90 -20.00 -16.91 -1.45
CA GLN A 90 -21.39 -16.43 -1.39
C GLN A 90 -22.37 -17.51 -1.86
N HIS A 91 -22.05 -18.19 -2.95
CA HIS A 91 -22.88 -19.29 -3.45
C HIS A 91 -22.95 -20.48 -2.47
N LEU A 92 -21.88 -20.73 -1.72
CA LEU A 92 -21.82 -21.79 -0.69
C LEU A 92 -22.41 -21.34 0.66
N GLY A 93 -22.62 -20.05 0.87
CA GLY A 93 -23.04 -19.49 2.15
C GLY A 93 -22.01 -19.63 3.29
N ARG A 94 -20.73 -19.89 2.97
CA ARG A 94 -19.65 -20.02 3.95
C ARG A 94 -18.31 -19.50 3.41
N CYS A 95 -17.40 -19.16 4.32
CA CYS A 95 -16.03 -18.82 3.95
C CYS A 95 -15.31 -20.02 3.30
N LEU A 96 -14.44 -19.72 2.33
CA LEU A 96 -13.52 -20.68 1.76
C LEU A 96 -12.22 -20.72 2.56
N THR A 97 -11.70 -21.93 2.75
CA THR A 97 -10.38 -22.16 3.31
C THR A 97 -9.28 -21.82 2.30
N SER A 98 -8.04 -21.65 2.76
CA SER A 98 -6.88 -21.38 1.90
C SER A 98 -6.59 -22.48 0.88
N ASN A 99 -6.99 -23.72 1.20
CA ASN A 99 -6.68 -24.92 0.42
C ASN A 99 -7.75 -25.26 -0.62
N GLU A 100 -8.90 -24.57 -0.59
CA GLU A 100 -9.95 -24.76 -1.58
C GLU A 100 -9.52 -24.09 -2.90
N LEU A 101 -9.09 -24.91 -3.85
CA LEU A 101 -8.78 -24.49 -5.22
C LEU A 101 -10.09 -24.13 -5.95
N VAL A 102 -10.35 -22.84 -6.07
CA VAL A 102 -11.40 -22.32 -6.94
C VAL A 102 -10.77 -22.09 -8.31
N HIS A 103 -10.80 -23.11 -9.15
CA HIS A 103 -10.55 -22.94 -10.58
C HIS A 103 -11.84 -22.42 -11.22
N LEU A 104 -11.75 -21.23 -11.83
CA LEU A 104 -12.79 -20.62 -12.64
C LEU A 104 -12.25 -20.41 -14.05
#